data_AF-A0A0F0IBM1-F1
#
_entry.id   AF-A0A0F0IBM1-F1
#
_cell.length_a   1.000
_cell.length_b   1.000
_cell.length_c   1.000
_cell.angle_alpha   90.00
_cell.angle_beta   90.00
_cell.angle_gamma   90.00
#
_symmetry.space_group_name_H-M   'P 1'
#
loop_
_entity.id
_entity.type
_entity.pdbx_description
1 polymer ?
#
loop_
_entity_poly.entity_id
_entity_poly.type
_entity_poly.pdbx_seq_one_letter_code
_entity_poly.pdbx_strand_id
1 'polypeptide(L)'
;MASIESTNTEFPYTLTISLPLPSNRLATSALRAMEVDTELSPFVRRDMAVTTPKGIQADTEEAKTVLETTYRATTNRMLRVAVNGFMESLGVVLGVMEELDVDVLEAEGIEQ
;
A
#
# COMPACT_ATOMS: atom_id res chain seq x y z
N MET A 1 26.07 17.41 0.20
CA MET A 1 25.57 16.22 -0.51
C MET A 1 25.87 14.99 0.33
N ALA A 2 24.95 14.63 1.21
CA ALA A 2 25.00 13.42 2.04
C ALA A 2 23.54 13.06 2.34
N SER A 3 23.22 11.76 2.42
CA SER A 3 22.09 11.14 3.16
C SER A 3 21.28 10.05 2.43
N ILE A 4 21.77 9.39 1.37
CA ILE A 4 21.04 8.24 0.78
C ILE A 4 21.58 6.87 1.26
N GLU A 5 22.85 6.76 1.67
CA GLU A 5 23.43 5.46 2.07
C GLU A 5 23.23 5.06 3.55
N SER A 6 22.85 5.98 4.44
CA SER A 6 22.76 5.70 5.89
C SER A 6 21.47 5.00 6.32
N THR A 7 20.41 4.98 5.52
CA THR A 7 19.13 4.36 5.92
C THR A 7 19.13 2.83 5.82
N ASN A 8 20.03 2.26 5.02
CA ASN A 8 20.05 0.81 4.76
C ASN A 8 20.69 0.02 5.93
N THR A 9 21.57 0.65 6.70
CA THR A 9 22.22 0.00 7.85
C THR A 9 21.34 -0.02 9.10
N GLU A 10 20.48 0.99 9.28
CA GLU A 10 19.61 1.11 10.45
C GLU A 10 18.38 0.18 10.36
N PHE A 11 17.86 -0.06 9.16
CA PHE A 11 16.69 -0.92 8.90
C PHE A 11 17.01 -2.00 7.85
N PRO A 12 17.77 -3.04 8.21
CA PRO A 12 18.27 -4.03 7.25
C PRO A 12 17.19 -4.97 6.69
N TYR A 13 16.01 -5.04 7.32
CA TYR A 13 14.94 -5.92 6.87
C TYR A 13 13.90 -5.13 6.10
N THR A 14 13.68 -5.49 4.84
CA THR A 14 12.74 -4.81 3.94
C THR A 14 11.70 -5.79 3.42
N LEU A 15 10.45 -5.36 3.33
CA LEU A 15 9.35 -6.08 2.67
C LEU A 15 8.51 -5.11 1.85
N THR A 16 8.28 -5.44 0.59
CA THR A 16 7.37 -4.69 -0.28
C THR A 16 6.14 -5.52 -0.56
N ILE A 17 4.97 -4.93 -0.32
CA ILE A 17 3.66 -5.53 -0.58
C ILE A 17 3.06 -4.75 -1.75
N SER A 18 2.66 -5.45 -2.80
CA SER A 18 1.99 -4.88 -3.95
C SER A 18 0.58 -5.42 -4.02
N LEU A 19 -0.42 -4.57 -3.80
CA LEU A 19 -1.83 -4.93 -3.85
C LEU A 19 -2.48 -4.32 -5.10
N PRO A 20 -2.83 -5.13 -6.12
CA PRO A 20 -3.61 -4.64 -7.26
C PRO A 20 -5.05 -4.40 -6.82
N LEU A 21 -5.58 -3.23 -7.17
CA LEU A 21 -6.98 -2.87 -6.97
C LEU A 21 -7.67 -2.65 -8.33
N PRO A 22 -9.02 -2.75 -8.41
CA PRO A 22 -9.74 -2.65 -9.68
C PRO A 22 -9.50 -1.31 -10.40
N SER A 23 -9.56 -0.20 -9.67
CA SER A 23 -9.43 1.15 -10.24
C SER A 23 -8.46 2.04 -9.46
N ASN A 24 -7.93 3.07 -10.14
CA ASN A 24 -7.06 4.08 -9.52
C ASN A 24 -7.77 4.83 -8.37
N ARG A 25 -9.08 5.07 -8.48
CA ARG A 25 -9.86 5.72 -7.41
C ARG A 25 -9.82 4.90 -6.13
N LEU A 26 -10.04 3.58 -6.23
CA LEU A 26 -9.98 2.68 -5.08
C LEU A 26 -8.56 2.63 -4.50
N ALA A 27 -7.54 2.55 -5.36
CA ALA A 27 -6.15 2.56 -4.91
C ALA A 27 -5.76 3.87 -4.18
N THR A 28 -6.15 5.01 -4.74
CA THR A 28 -5.90 6.32 -4.13
C THR A 28 -6.70 6.50 -2.84
N SER A 29 -7.94 6.02 -2.80
CA SER A 29 -8.79 6.06 -1.61
C SER A 29 -8.19 5.22 -0.48
N ALA A 30 -7.70 4.01 -0.81
CA ALA A 30 -7.07 3.11 0.14
C ALA A 30 -5.76 3.70 0.67
N LEU A 31 -4.94 4.31 -0.20
CA LEU A 31 -3.74 5.03 0.21
C LEU A 31 -4.07 6.11 1.25
N ARG A 32 -5.03 7.00 0.94
CA ARG A 32 -5.42 8.11 1.84
C ARG A 32 -5.99 7.60 3.16
N ALA A 33 -6.80 6.53 3.12
CA ALA A 33 -7.36 5.92 4.31
C ALA A 33 -6.29 5.29 5.20
N MET A 34 -5.20 4.78 4.62
CA MET A 34 -4.09 4.18 5.37
C MET A 34 -3.05 5.21 5.83
N GLU A 35 -2.91 6.34 5.13
CA GLU A 35 -1.98 7.42 5.47
C GLU A 35 -2.29 8.11 6.81
N VAL A 36 -3.56 8.11 7.24
CA VAL A 36 -3.95 8.69 8.54
C VAL A 36 -3.42 7.89 9.73
N ASP A 37 -3.15 6.59 9.52
CA ASP A 37 -2.57 5.72 10.54
C ASP A 37 -1.04 5.76 10.44
N THR A 38 -0.41 6.51 11.34
CA THR A 38 1.04 6.62 11.38
C THR A 38 1.66 5.41 12.07
N GLU A 39 2.76 4.89 11.52
CA GLU A 39 3.55 3.86 12.19
C GLU A 39 4.05 4.39 13.56
N LEU A 40 3.59 3.76 14.64
CA LEU A 40 3.87 4.20 16.02
C LEU A 40 5.28 3.79 16.49
N SER A 41 5.89 2.81 15.85
CA SER A 41 7.19 2.27 16.24
C SER A 41 8.34 3.03 15.57
N PRO A 42 9.31 3.59 16.33
CA PRO A 42 10.49 4.20 15.73
C PRO A 42 11.42 3.18 15.05
N PHE A 43 11.18 1.88 15.26
CA PHE A 43 11.97 0.78 14.72
C PHE A 43 11.43 0.24 13.39
N VAL A 44 10.38 0.88 12.85
CA VAL A 44 9.79 0.56 11.56
C VAL A 44 9.59 1.85 10.77
N ARG A 45 9.90 1.80 9.48
CA ARG A 45 9.55 2.84 8.52
C ARG A 45 8.62 2.23 7.47
N ARG A 46 7.55 2.95 7.16
CA ARG A 46 6.56 2.58 6.16
C ARG A 46 6.47 3.69 5.12
N ASP A 47 6.58 3.30 3.86
CA ASP A 47 6.35 4.17 2.71
C ASP A 47 5.26 3.54 1.85
N MET A 48 4.32 4.36 1.39
CA MET A 48 3.18 3.92 0.59
C MET A 48 3.07 4.77 -0.67
N ALA A 49 2.75 4.13 -1.80
CA ALA A 49 2.54 4.81 -3.06
C ALA A 49 1.56 4.04 -3.93
N VAL A 50 0.81 4.74 -4.78
CA VAL A 50 0.05 4.08 -5.86
C VAL A 50 0.92 4.06 -7.11
N THR A 51 1.12 2.88 -7.69
CA THR A 51 1.97 2.62 -8.84
C THR A 51 1.21 1.89 -9.94
N THR A 52 1.82 1.83 -11.13
CA THR A 52 1.28 1.09 -12.27
C THR A 52 1.65 -0.40 -12.16
N PRO A 53 0.79 -1.30 -12.66
CA PRO A 53 1.12 -2.72 -12.74
C PRO A 53 2.42 -2.96 -13.50
N LYS A 54 3.26 -3.86 -12.98
CA LYS A 54 4.53 -4.25 -13.62
C LYS A 54 4.23 -4.84 -15.02
N GLY A 55 4.62 -4.12 -16.07
CA GLY A 55 4.45 -4.52 -17.46
C GLY A 55 3.65 -3.54 -18.33
N ILE A 56 2.98 -2.56 -17.72
CA ILE A 56 2.22 -1.53 -18.43
C ILE A 56 3.00 -0.20 -18.40
N GLN A 57 3.54 0.25 -19.53
CA GLN A 57 4.24 1.54 -19.69
C GLN A 57 3.25 2.69 -19.97
N ALA A 58 2.10 2.69 -19.32
CA ALA A 58 1.17 3.81 -19.37
C ALA A 58 1.35 4.64 -18.10
N ASP A 59 2.01 5.79 -18.21
CA ASP A 59 2.15 6.77 -17.11
C ASP A 59 0.90 7.66 -17.02
N THR A 60 -0.28 7.07 -17.14
CA THR A 60 -1.55 7.76 -16.94
C THR A 60 -2.02 7.52 -15.51
N GLU A 61 -2.66 8.52 -14.91
CA GLU A 61 -3.20 8.39 -13.55
C GLU A 61 -4.22 7.25 -13.47
N GLU A 62 -5.00 6.99 -14.51
CA GLU A 62 -5.94 5.85 -14.53
C GLU A 62 -5.24 4.48 -14.51
N ALA A 63 -4.01 4.38 -15.00
CA ALA A 63 -3.25 3.13 -15.02
C ALA A 63 -2.59 2.79 -13.67
N LYS A 64 -2.58 3.73 -12.72
CA LYS A 64 -2.03 3.54 -11.38
C LYS A 64 -3.04 2.82 -10.49
N THR A 65 -3.06 1.49 -10.55
CA THR A 65 -4.04 0.66 -9.82
C THR A 65 -3.43 -0.17 -8.69
N VAL A 66 -2.10 -0.12 -8.50
CA VAL A 66 -1.42 -0.94 -7.50
C VAL A 66 -1.06 -0.10 -6.29
N LEU A 67 -1.58 -0.47 -5.11
CA LEU A 67 -1.10 0.07 -3.85
C LEU A 67 0.19 -0.66 -3.45
N GLU A 68 1.31 0.04 -3.51
CA GLU A 68 2.61 -0.46 -3.07
C GLU A 68 2.92 0.07 -1.67
N THR A 69 3.24 -0.84 -0.76
CA THR A 69 3.66 -0.52 0.61
C THR A 69 5.01 -1.15 0.88
N THR A 70 6.00 -0.32 1.18
CA THR A 70 7.36 -0.74 1.52
C THR A 70 7.62 -0.53 3.01
N TYR A 71 7.89 -1.63 3.69
CA TYR A 71 8.28 -1.66 5.10
C TYR A 71 9.78 -1.86 5.24
N ARG A 72 10.36 -1.14 6.19
CA ARG A 72 11.76 -1.28 6.60
C ARG A 72 11.83 -1.37 8.12
N ALA A 73 12.48 -2.39 8.66
CA ALA A 73 12.52 -2.65 10.10
C ALA A 73 13.91 -3.04 10.59
N THR A 74 14.16 -2.81 11.88
CA THR A 74 15.42 -3.22 12.55
C THR A 74 15.51 -4.73 12.76
N THR A 75 14.36 -5.42 12.90
CA THR A 75 14.30 -6.88 13.09
C THR A 75 13.12 -7.49 12.33
N ASN A 76 13.25 -8.76 11.94
CA ASN A 76 12.13 -9.55 11.38
C ASN A 76 10.91 -9.60 12.31
N ARG A 77 11.14 -9.60 13.63
CA ARG A 77 10.05 -9.60 14.62
C ARG A 77 9.22 -8.32 14.52
N MET A 78 9.88 -7.16 14.42
CA MET A 78 9.21 -5.88 14.31
C MET A 78 8.49 -5.74 12.97
N LEU A 79 9.13 -6.19 11.88
CA LEU A 79 8.51 -6.25 10.55
C LEU A 79 7.20 -7.05 10.58
N ARG A 80 7.20 -8.23 11.20
CA ARG A 80 6.00 -9.06 11.32
C ARG A 80 4.88 -8.38 12.11
N VAL A 81 5.22 -7.73 13.22
CA VAL A 81 4.21 -7.03 14.06
C VAL A 81 3.57 -5.89 13.27
N ALA A 82 4.36 -5.05 12.62
CA ALA A 82 3.87 -3.92 11.83
C ALA A 82 3.01 -4.38 10.64
N VAL A 83 3.47 -5.39 9.90
CA VAL A 83 2.74 -5.90 8.72
C VAL A 83 1.42 -6.57 9.12
N ASN A 84 1.37 -7.28 10.25
CA ASN A 84 0.11 -7.88 10.72
C ASN A 84 -0.94 -6.82 11.06
N GLY A 85 -0.57 -5.77 11.80
CA GLY A 85 -1.49 -4.67 12.13
C GLY A 85 -1.94 -3.88 10.89
N PHE A 86 -1.03 -3.71 9.92
CA PHE A 86 -1.36 -3.13 8.63
C PHE A 86 -2.38 -3.94 7.86
N MET A 87 -2.21 -5.26 7.76
CA MET A 87 -3.15 -6.13 7.04
C MET A 87 -4.53 -6.16 7.70
N GLU A 88 -4.60 -6.10 9.03
CA GLU A 88 -5.86 -5.98 9.76
C GLU A 88 -6.58 -4.67 9.41
N SER A 89 -5.88 -3.55 9.46
CA SER A 89 -6.42 -2.23 9.12
C SER A 89 -6.83 -2.13 7.65
N LEU A 90 -6.00 -2.67 6.76
CA LEU A 90 -6.28 -2.75 5.32
C LEU A 90 -7.53 -3.59 5.04
N GLY A 91 -7.71 -4.72 5.74
CA GLY A 91 -8.91 -5.56 5.61
C GLY A 91 -10.19 -4.79 5.95
N VAL A 92 -10.16 -3.94 6.98
CA VAL A 92 -11.31 -3.07 7.32
C VAL A 92 -11.58 -2.06 6.21
N VAL A 93 -10.55 -1.40 5.70
CA VAL A 93 -10.70 -0.41 4.60
C VAL A 93 -11.29 -1.07 3.35
N LEU A 94 -10.78 -2.25 2.97
CA LEU A 94 -11.29 -2.99 1.82
C LEU A 94 -12.73 -3.47 2.01
N GLY A 95 -13.09 -3.94 3.21
CA GLY A 95 -14.47 -4.33 3.51
C GLY A 95 -15.44 -3.14 3.42
N VAL A 96 -15.04 -1.97 3.90
CA VAL A 96 -15.84 -0.74 3.75
C VAL A 96 -15.98 -0.34 2.28
N MET A 97 -14.90 -0.46 1.49
CA MET A 97 -14.96 -0.21 0.05
C MET A 97 -15.90 -1.19 -0.66
N GLU A 98 -15.88 -2.47 -0.30
CA GLU A 98 -16.77 -3.48 -0.87
C GLU A 98 -18.24 -3.17 -0.59
N GLU A 99 -18.58 -2.77 0.64
CA GLU A 99 -19.96 -2.47 1.04
C GLU A 99 -20.48 -1.12 0.52
N LEU A 100 -19.60 -0.13 0.33
CA LEU A 100 -20.00 1.24 -0.03
C LEU A 100 -19.77 1.60 -1.50
N ASP A 101 -18.81 0.98 -2.19
CA ASP A 101 -18.51 1.22 -3.61
C ASP A 101 -19.13 0.13 -4.51
N VAL A 102 -20.30 -0.41 -4.13
CA VAL A 102 -21.04 -1.43 -4.89
C VAL A 102 -21.27 -1.00 -6.35
N ASP A 103 -21.61 0.27 -6.57
CA ASP A 103 -21.87 0.82 -7.90
C ASP A 103 -20.61 0.82 -8.80
N VAL A 104 -19.41 0.92 -8.22
CA VAL A 104 -18.13 0.88 -8.97
C VAL A 104 -17.75 -0.57 -9.27
N LEU A 105 -17.95 -1.47 -8.31
CA LEU A 105 -17.67 -2.90 -8.48
C LEU A 105 -18.63 -3.56 -9.49
N GLU A 106 -19.89 -3.16 -9.52
CA GLU A 106 -20.87 -3.63 -10.50
C GLU A 106 -20.61 -3.04 -11.89
N ALA A 107 -20.22 -1.78 -12.00
CA ALA A 107 -19.87 -1.16 -13.29
C ALA A 107 -18.63 -1.80 -13.95
N GLU A 108 -17.65 -2.27 -13.16
CA GLU A 108 -16.50 -3.03 -13.65
C GLU A 108 -16.79 -4.53 -13.85
N GLY A 109 -17.93 -5.04 -13.34
CA GLY A 109 -18.37 -6.44 -13.46
C GLY A 109 -19.32 -6.73 -14.64
N ILE A 110 -19.81 -5.71 -15.36
CA ILE A 110 -20.80 -5.85 -16.44
C ILE A 110 -20.17 -6.03 -17.84
N GLU A 111 -18.85 -6.07 -17.98
CA GLU A 111 -18.22 -6.49 -19.25
C GLU A 111 -18.07 -8.02 -19.36
N GLN A 112 -19.19 -8.75 -19.45
CA GLN A 112 -19.28 -10.06 -20.13
C GLN A 112 -20.63 -10.25 -20.84
#